data_AF-A0A350YVK8-F1
#
_entry.id   AF-A0A350YVK8-F1
#
_cell.length_a   1.000
_cell.length_b   1.000
_cell.length_c   1.000
_cell.angle_alpha   90.00
_cell.angle_beta   90.00
_cell.angle_gamma   90.00
#
_symmetry.space_group_name_H-M   'P 1'
#
loop_
_entity.id
_entity.type
_entity.pdbx_description
1 polymer ?
#
loop_
_entity_poly.entity_id
_entity_poly.type
_entity_poly.pdbx_seq_one_letter_code
_entity_poly.pdbx_strand_id
1 'polypeptide(L)'
;MLIGSYLGMAGYPEVDPVNDRFFTNLINWARINRPFTSNLDGRTSNQVEVRLLENANGYLLFTINHSEKKESFHVDLKVPDGNYRIRDVIRNNSSTQTGKNHVLRLSSEIDSKQVIIWEITAN
;
A
#
# COMPACT_ATOMS: atom_id res chain seq x y z
N MET A 1 2.51 4.50 -7.96
CA MET A 1 2.57 5.91 -8.35
C MET A 1 1.34 6.23 -9.18
N LEU A 2 0.47 7.12 -8.69
CA LEU A 2 -0.40 7.96 -9.51
C LEU A 2 -0.39 9.33 -8.83
N ILE A 3 0.51 10.21 -9.29
CA ILE A 3 0.55 11.61 -8.89
C ILE A 3 -0.53 12.34 -9.70
N GLY A 4 -1.41 13.07 -9.03
CA GLY A 4 -2.13 14.21 -9.61
C GLY A 4 -3.42 13.96 -10.39
N SER A 5 -3.71 12.74 -10.88
CA SER A 5 -4.90 12.56 -11.76
C SER A 5 -6.25 12.40 -11.05
N TYR A 6 -6.31 12.25 -9.72
CA TYR A 6 -7.57 11.88 -9.05
C TYR A 6 -7.87 12.61 -7.75
N LEU A 7 -7.52 13.89 -7.64
CA LEU A 7 -8.01 14.74 -6.53
C LEU A 7 -9.55 14.68 -6.39
N GLY A 8 -10.27 14.38 -7.48
CA GLY A 8 -11.72 14.13 -7.45
C GLY A 8 -12.13 12.77 -6.91
N MET A 9 -11.47 11.66 -7.26
CA MET A 9 -11.93 10.31 -6.88
C MET A 9 -11.57 9.90 -5.45
N ALA A 10 -10.46 10.44 -4.89
CA ALA A 10 -10.09 10.20 -3.50
C ALA A 10 -11.04 10.88 -2.48
N GLY A 11 -11.91 11.78 -2.96
CA GLY A 11 -12.94 12.45 -2.15
C GLY A 11 -14.27 11.70 -2.06
N TYR A 12 -14.45 10.60 -2.81
CA TYR A 12 -15.68 9.81 -2.76
C TYR A 12 -15.52 8.62 -1.80
N PRO A 13 -16.46 8.42 -0.86
CA PRO A 13 -16.40 7.31 0.09
C PRO A 13 -16.66 5.93 -0.57
N GLU A 14 -17.22 5.90 -1.78
CA GLU A 14 -17.52 4.68 -2.53
C GLU A 14 -16.74 4.63 -3.85
N VAL A 15 -16.22 3.44 -4.16
CA VAL A 15 -15.46 3.16 -5.39
C VAL A 15 -16.44 2.82 -6.50
N ASP A 16 -16.29 3.45 -7.67
CA ASP A 16 -16.99 3.02 -8.88
C ASP A 16 -16.32 1.73 -9.43
N PRO A 17 -17.02 0.59 -9.46
CA PRO A 17 -16.48 -0.69 -9.93
C PRO A 17 -15.99 -0.67 -11.39
N VAL A 18 -16.58 0.17 -12.24
CA VAL A 18 -16.23 0.29 -13.67
C VAL A 18 -14.89 0.99 -13.81
N ASN A 19 -14.67 2.06 -13.05
CA ASN A 19 -13.44 2.81 -13.07
C ASN A 19 -12.26 1.97 -12.56
N ASP A 20 -12.43 1.27 -11.43
CA ASP A 20 -11.37 0.43 -10.86
C ASP A 20 -10.94 -0.69 -11.82
N ARG A 21 -11.92 -1.32 -12.50
CA ARG A 21 -11.66 -2.34 -13.53
C ARG A 21 -10.93 -1.76 -14.73
N PHE A 22 -11.32 -0.59 -15.21
CA PHE A 22 -10.65 0.07 -16.34
C PHE A 22 -9.17 0.33 -16.03
N PHE A 23 -8.86 0.89 -14.86
CA PHE A 23 -7.47 1.22 -14.49
C PHE A 23 -6.62 0.00 -14.20
N THR A 24 -7.17 -1.01 -13.52
CA THR A 24 -6.47 -2.27 -13.30
C THR A 24 -6.10 -2.92 -14.64
N ASN A 25 -7.03 -2.94 -15.60
CA ASN A 25 -6.77 -3.47 -16.94
C ASN A 25 -5.76 -2.64 -17.72
N LEU A 26 -5.80 -1.30 -17.61
CA LEU A 26 -4.85 -0.42 -18.27
C LEU A 26 -3.41 -0.64 -17.76
N ILE A 27 -3.24 -0.74 -16.43
CA ILE A 27 -1.93 -1.01 -15.80
C ILE A 27 -1.41 -2.39 -16.24
N ASN A 28 -2.28 -3.39 -16.25
CA ASN A 28 -1.94 -4.75 -16.70
C ASN A 28 -1.52 -4.76 -18.18
N TRP A 29 -2.28 -4.07 -19.04
CA TRP A 29 -1.97 -3.95 -20.47
C TRP A 29 -0.64 -3.24 -20.72
N ALA A 30 -0.36 -2.17 -19.97
CA ALA A 30 0.89 -1.41 -20.06
C ALA A 30 2.12 -2.16 -19.50
N ARG A 31 1.93 -3.36 -18.92
CA ARG A 31 3.00 -4.19 -18.31
C ARG A 31 3.85 -3.42 -17.30
N ILE A 32 3.23 -2.50 -16.56
CA ILE A 32 3.93 -1.70 -15.55
C ILE A 32 4.33 -2.63 -14.41
N ASN A 33 5.63 -2.70 -14.13
CA ASN A 33 6.15 -3.39 -12.96
C ASN A 33 5.75 -2.62 -11.69
N ARG A 34 4.65 -3.04 -11.06
CA ARG A 34 4.19 -2.45 -9.80
C ARG A 34 5.24 -2.69 -8.71
N PRO A 35 5.66 -1.66 -7.95
CA PRO A 35 6.63 -1.80 -6.86
C PRO A 35 6.05 -2.51 -5.63
N PHE A 36 4.73 -2.59 -5.53
CA PHE A 36 4.02 -3.37 -4.54
C PHE A 36 2.67 -3.85 -5.07
N THR A 37 2.09 -4.84 -4.39
CA THR A 37 0.71 -5.32 -4.57
C THR A 37 0.05 -5.52 -3.20
N SER A 38 -1.27 -5.59 -3.16
CA SER A 38 -2.03 -5.88 -1.94
C SER A 38 -3.12 -6.91 -2.20
N ASN A 39 -3.55 -7.64 -1.16
CA ASN A 39 -4.75 -8.48 -1.24
C ASN A 39 -6.05 -7.71 -1.46
N LEU A 40 -6.00 -6.39 -1.37
CA LEU A 40 -7.13 -5.50 -1.63
C LEU A 40 -7.15 -4.94 -3.07
N ASP A 41 -6.13 -5.24 -3.89
CA ASP A 41 -6.08 -4.81 -5.29
C ASP A 41 -7.30 -5.33 -6.08
N GLY A 42 -7.97 -4.46 -6.84
CA GLY A 42 -9.15 -4.80 -7.66
C GLY A 42 -10.45 -4.92 -6.88
N ARG A 43 -10.47 -4.56 -5.59
CA ARG A 43 -11.68 -4.53 -4.77
C ARG A 43 -12.49 -3.27 -5.05
N THR A 44 -13.79 -3.44 -5.24
CA THR A 44 -14.72 -2.37 -5.60
C THR A 44 -15.44 -1.76 -4.39
N SER A 45 -14.98 -2.04 -3.16
CA SER A 45 -15.60 -1.56 -1.91
C SER A 45 -14.55 -1.44 -0.79
N ASN A 46 -14.86 -0.64 0.23
CA ASN A 46 -14.00 -0.36 1.39
C ASN A 46 -12.56 0.03 1.00
N GLN A 47 -12.42 1.26 0.53
CA GLN A 47 -11.20 1.76 -0.10
C GLN A 47 -10.06 1.89 0.93
N VAL A 48 -9.07 1.00 0.80
CA VAL A 48 -7.77 1.15 1.43
C VAL A 48 -6.78 1.58 0.36
N GLU A 49 -6.23 2.76 0.52
CA GLU A 49 -5.23 3.31 -0.40
C GLU A 49 -3.82 3.01 0.11
N VAL A 50 -2.96 2.50 -0.76
CA VAL A 50 -1.54 2.27 -0.46
C VAL A 50 -0.68 3.19 -1.33
N ARG A 51 0.21 3.97 -0.70
CA ARG A 51 1.19 4.83 -1.38
C ARG A 51 2.59 4.46 -0.93
N LEU A 52 3.49 4.32 -1.90
CA LEU A 52 4.91 4.10 -1.66
C LEU A 52 5.69 5.35 -2.05
N LEU A 53 6.55 5.79 -1.15
CA LEU A 53 7.60 6.78 -1.39
C LEU A 53 8.96 6.10 -1.16
N GLU A 54 9.86 6.26 -2.11
CA GLU A 54 11.25 5.83 -1.98
C GLU A 54 12.13 7.04 -1.63
N ASN A 55 13.11 6.84 -0.77
CA ASN A 55 14.11 7.85 -0.41
C ASN A 55 15.49 7.20 -0.26
N ALA A 56 16.52 8.02 -0.04
CA ALA A 56 17.90 7.55 0.06
C ALA A 56 18.15 6.50 1.15
N ASN A 57 17.27 6.42 2.17
CA ASN A 57 17.42 5.53 3.32
C ASN A 57 16.51 4.29 3.23
N GLY A 58 15.69 4.17 2.19
CA GLY A 58 14.75 3.06 2.01
C GLY A 58 13.37 3.53 1.56
N TYR A 59 12.32 3.07 2.26
CA TYR A 59 10.94 3.28 1.83
C TYR A 59 10.05 3.84 2.95
N LEU A 60 9.07 4.64 2.54
CA LEU A 60 7.92 5.04 3.34
C LEU A 60 6.66 4.51 2.68
N LEU A 61 5.95 3.61 3.35
CA LEU A 61 4.68 3.06 2.91
C LEU A 61 3.53 3.64 3.72
N PHE A 62 2.62 4.34 3.06
CA PHE A 62 1.39 4.86 3.63
C PHE A 62 0.26 3.91 3.28
N THR A 63 -0.52 3.50 4.28
CA THR A 63 -1.79 2.80 4.07
C THR A 63 -2.90 3.59 4.74
N ILE A 64 -3.89 4.02 3.96
CA ILE A 64 -4.96 4.93 4.39
C ILE A 64 -6.29 4.21 4.20
N ASN A 65 -7.05 4.06 5.27
CA ASN A 65 -8.39 3.49 5.20
C ASN A 65 -9.43 4.60 5.08
N HIS A 66 -9.94 4.80 3.86
CA HIS A 66 -11.00 5.80 3.59
C HIS A 66 -12.40 5.28 3.94
N SER A 67 -12.54 3.99 4.27
CA SER A 67 -13.84 3.37 4.56
C SER A 67 -14.34 3.66 5.98
N GLU A 68 -15.62 3.40 6.21
CA GLU A 68 -16.25 3.44 7.54
C GLU A 68 -16.04 2.16 8.35
N LYS A 69 -15.28 1.19 7.84
CA LYS A 69 -15.07 -0.12 8.45
C LYS A 69 -13.60 -0.36 8.76
N LYS A 70 -13.35 -1.18 9.78
CA LYS A 70 -12.02 -1.74 10.03
C LYS A 70 -11.67 -2.73 8.92
N GLU A 71 -10.43 -2.71 8.46
CA GLU A 71 -9.94 -3.59 7.40
C GLU A 71 -8.63 -4.26 7.81
N SER A 72 -8.49 -5.53 7.42
CA SER A 72 -7.25 -6.32 7.57
C SER A 72 -6.63 -6.52 6.20
N PHE A 73 -5.33 -6.25 6.07
CA PHE A 73 -4.67 -6.21 4.78
C PHE A 73 -3.23 -6.73 4.86
N HIS A 74 -2.69 -7.08 3.70
CA HIS A 74 -1.25 -7.18 3.51
C HIS A 74 -0.81 -6.46 2.24
N VAL A 75 0.43 -5.96 2.27
CA VAL A 75 1.14 -5.37 1.15
C VAL A 75 2.40 -6.18 0.90
N ASP A 76 2.55 -6.67 -0.32
CA ASP A 76 3.74 -7.32 -0.83
C ASP A 76 4.60 -6.26 -1.53
N LEU A 77 5.62 -5.76 -0.84
CA LEU A 77 6.56 -4.77 -1.35
C LEU A 77 7.73 -5.49 -2.05
N LYS A 78 8.06 -5.09 -3.28
CA LYS A 78 9.23 -5.61 -3.98
C LYS A 78 10.49 -4.95 -3.43
N VAL A 79 11.37 -5.76 -2.88
CA VAL A 79 12.67 -5.34 -2.32
C VAL A 79 13.70 -6.42 -2.56
N PRO A 80 15.02 -6.12 -2.58
CA PRO A 80 16.05 -7.17 -2.56
C PRO A 80 15.89 -8.11 -1.35
N ASP A 81 16.39 -9.34 -1.46
CA ASP A 81 16.45 -10.25 -0.31
C ASP A 81 17.34 -9.65 0.79
N GLY A 82 16.92 -9.76 2.04
CA GLY A 82 17.65 -9.17 3.17
C GLY A 82 16.79 -8.96 4.41
N ASN A 83 17.39 -8.44 5.48
CA ASN A 83 16.68 -8.09 6.69
C ASN A 83 16.33 -6.59 6.68
N TYR A 84 15.10 -6.27 7.02
CA TYR A 84 14.58 -4.92 7.03
C TYR A 84 14.06 -4.57 8.42
N ARG A 85 14.43 -3.40 8.92
CA ARG A 85 13.75 -2.77 10.06
C ARG A 85 12.51 -2.07 9.54
N ILE A 86 11.38 -2.38 10.15
CA ILE A 86 10.07 -1.79 9.85
C ILE A 86 9.62 -1.06 11.11
N ARG A 87 9.40 0.25 10.99
CA ARG A 87 8.88 1.09 12.08
C ARG A 87 7.52 1.64 11.70
N ASP A 88 6.51 1.38 12.50
CA ASP A 88 5.24 2.12 12.44
C ASP A 88 5.47 3.49 13.08
N VAL A 89 5.42 4.53 12.25
CA VAL A 89 5.74 5.90 12.68
C VAL A 89 4.67 6.44 13.62
N ILE A 90 3.40 6.04 13.45
CA ILE A 90 2.27 6.55 14.24
C ILE A 90 2.18 5.81 15.56
N ARG A 91 2.27 4.46 15.53
CA ARG A 91 2.22 3.63 16.74
C ARG A 91 3.54 3.60 17.51
N ASN A 92 4.60 4.12 16.91
CA ASN A 92 5.98 4.16 17.42
C ASN A 92 6.48 2.79 17.90
N ASN A 93 6.15 1.74 17.17
CA ASN A 93 6.69 0.40 17.38
C ASN A 93 7.58 0.01 16.19
N SER A 94 8.45 -0.96 16.41
CA SER A 94 9.35 -1.44 15.37
C SER A 94 9.48 -2.95 15.42
N SER A 95 9.73 -3.54 14.26
CA SER A 95 10.01 -4.95 14.08
C SER A 95 11.09 -5.13 13.04
N THR A 96 11.64 -6.34 12.97
CA THR A 96 12.53 -6.76 11.88
C THR A 96 11.85 -7.87 11.12
N GLN A 97 11.88 -7.79 9.79
CA GLN A 97 11.37 -8.85 8.92
C GLN A 97 12.35 -9.10 7.77
N THR A 98 12.34 -10.33 7.26
CA THR A 98 13.21 -10.72 6.15
C THR A 98 12.43 -10.62 4.84
N GLY A 99 12.94 -9.84 3.89
CA GLY A 99 12.53 -9.91 2.50
C GLY A 99 13.08 -11.20 1.88
N LYS A 100 12.20 -12.01 1.29
CA LYS A 100 12.53 -13.28 0.64
C LYS A 100 11.86 -13.36 -0.72
N ASN A 101 12.51 -13.99 -1.69
CA ASN A 101 12.03 -14.07 -3.06
C ASN A 101 11.73 -12.69 -3.66
N HIS A 102 12.55 -11.69 -3.31
CA HIS A 102 12.41 -10.30 -3.67
C HIS A 102 11.12 -9.61 -3.17
N VAL A 103 10.51 -10.13 -2.10
CA VAL A 103 9.27 -9.61 -1.52
C VAL A 103 9.39 -9.49 -0.01
N LEU A 104 8.95 -8.33 0.51
CA LEU A 104 8.70 -8.08 1.92
C LEU A 104 7.19 -7.94 2.12
N ARG A 105 6.58 -8.86 2.88
CA ARG A 105 5.15 -8.87 3.17
C ARG A 105 4.85 -8.17 4.48
N LEU A 106 4.12 -7.06 4.41
CA LEU A 106 3.70 -6.26 5.54
C LEU A 106 2.21 -6.47 5.79
N SER A 107 1.83 -6.92 6.98
CA SER A 107 0.44 -7.21 7.33
C SER A 107 -0.01 -6.37 8.52
N SER A 108 -1.25 -5.89 8.50
CA SER A 108 -1.83 -5.18 9.64
C SER A 108 -3.35 -5.09 9.58
N GLU A 109 -3.90 -4.50 10.63
CA GLU A 109 -5.28 -4.05 10.67
C GLU A 109 -5.31 -2.53 10.86
N ILE A 110 -6.25 -1.90 10.17
CA ILE A 110 -6.44 -0.45 10.18
C ILE A 110 -7.91 -0.13 10.44
N ASP A 111 -8.16 0.67 11.47
CA ASP A 111 -9.53 1.10 11.81
C ASP A 111 -10.06 2.08 10.75
N SER A 112 -11.37 2.34 10.81
CA SER A 112 -12.02 3.28 9.89
C SER A 112 -11.39 4.67 9.98
N LYS A 113 -11.21 5.33 8.84
CA LYS A 113 -10.66 6.69 8.74
C LYS A 113 -9.29 6.88 9.40
N GLN A 114 -8.48 5.81 9.48
CA GLN A 114 -7.13 5.86 10.02
C GLN A 114 -6.05 5.70 8.95
N VAL A 115 -4.81 5.98 9.33
CA VAL A 115 -3.61 5.80 8.51
C VAL A 115 -2.56 4.97 9.27
N ILE A 116 -1.81 4.16 8.54
CA ILE A 116 -0.58 3.51 8.99
C ILE A 116 0.56 4.00 8.12
N ILE A 117 1.70 4.32 8.74
CA ILE A 117 2.91 4.74 8.04
C ILE A 117 4.05 3.83 8.48
N TRP A 118 4.60 3.06 7.55
CA TRP A 118 5.79 2.26 7.78
C TRP A 118 7.02 2.92 7.17
N GLU A 119 8.00 3.19 8.01
CA GLU A 119 9.38 3.42 7.61
C GLU A 119 10.10 2.08 7.50
N ILE A 120 10.68 1.79 6.33
CA ILE A 120 11.31 0.51 6.01
C ILE A 120 12.75 0.79 5.58
N THR A 121 13.71 0.29 6.35
CA THR A 121 15.15 0.47 6.10
C THR A 121 15.83 -0.89 6.06
N ALA A 122 16.71 -1.11 5.08
CA ALA A 122 17.57 -2.29 5.09
C ALA A 122 18.51 -2.23 6.31
N ASN A 123 18.70 -3.37 6.98
CA ASN A 123 19.68 -3.52 8.05
C ASN A 123 21.05 -3.89 7.52
#